data_AF-A0A6C0JLA5-F1
#
_entry.id   AF-A0A6C0JLA5-F1
#
_cell.length_a   1.000
_cell.length_b   1.000
_cell.length_c   1.000
_cell.angle_alpha   90.00
_cell.angle_beta   90.00
_cell.angle_gamma   90.00
#
_symmetry.space_group_name_H-M   'P 1'
#
loop_
_entity.id
_entity.type
_entity.pdbx_description
1 polymer ?
#
loop_
_entity_poly.entity_id
_entity_poly.type
_entity_poly.pdbx_seq_one_letter_code
_entity_poly.pdbx_strand_id
1 'polypeptide(L)' 'MNQPDLEKLQKKYLESLSEKERKSYEIAKEHLGMSFQLNISNGFLKWLKKQATNS' A
#
# COMPACT_ATOMS: atom_id res chain seq x y z
N MET A 1 9.77 12.96 -13.52
CA MET A 1 8.73 11.91 -13.41
C MET A 1 7.84 12.30 -12.24
N ASN A 2 6.55 12.51 -12.49
CA ASN A 2 5.63 13.13 -11.55
C ASN A 2 5.42 12.21 -10.32
N GLN A 3 5.80 12.68 -9.12
CA GLN A 3 5.57 12.01 -7.83
C GLN A 3 4.12 11.97 -7.27
N PRO A 4 3.08 12.69 -7.76
CA PRO A 4 1.75 12.69 -7.13
C PRO A 4 0.93 11.42 -7.37
N ASP A 5 1.28 10.58 -8.35
CA ASP A 5 0.55 9.33 -8.61
C ASP A 5 0.79 8.28 -7.54
N LEU A 6 1.99 8.21 -6.97
CA LEU A 6 2.34 7.17 -5.99
C LEU A 6 1.60 7.37 -4.66
N GLU A 7 1.59 8.60 -4.13
CA GLU A 7 0.85 8.90 -2.89
C GLU A 7 -0.65 8.67 -3.05
N LYS A 8 -1.20 9.01 -4.22
CA LYS A 8 -2.61 8.79 -4.54
C LYS A 8 -2.94 7.29 -4.62
N LEU A 9 -2.07 6.49 -5.22
CA LEU A 9 -2.21 5.03 -5.25
C LEU A 9 -2.09 4.42 -3.85
N GLN A 10 -1.17 4.91 -3.03
CA GLN A 10 -1.02 4.46 -1.64
C GLN A 10 -2.27 4.76 -0.82
N LYS A 11 -2.86 5.95 -0.94
CA LYS A 11 -4.15 6.27 -0.30
C LYS A 11 -5.25 5.31 -0.77
N LYS A 12 -5.42 5.13 -2.07
CA LYS A 12 -6.39 4.18 -2.62
C LYS A 12 -6.19 2.75 -2.12
N TYR A 13 -4.93 2.32 -2.00
CA TYR A 13 -4.62 1.01 -1.44
C TYR A 13 -5.08 0.92 0.02
N LEU A 14 -4.75 1.90 0.86
CA LEU A 14 -5.17 1.95 2.26
C LEU A 14 -6.69 2.01 2.42
N GLU A 15 -7.39 2.70 1.53
CA GLU A 15 -8.86 2.74 1.48
C GLU A 15 -9.46 1.41 1.02
N SER A 16 -8.74 0.66 0.17
CA SER A 16 -9.13 -0.68 -0.30
C SER A 16 -8.86 -1.79 0.72
N LEU A 17 -8.13 -1.51 1.81
CA LEU A 17 -7.81 -2.51 2.83
C LEU A 17 -9.02 -2.81 3.70
N SER A 18 -9.24 -4.09 3.97
CA SER A 18 -10.16 -4.52 5.02
C SER A 18 -9.61 -4.18 6.41
N GLU A 19 -10.46 -4.11 7.44
CA GLU A 19 -10.03 -3.83 8.82
C GLU A 19 -8.88 -4.73 9.30
N LYS A 20 -8.93 -6.02 8.92
CA LYS A 20 -7.87 -6.98 9.22
C LYS A 20 -6.53 -6.61 8.56
N GLU A 21 -6.56 -6.24 7.28
CA GLU A 21 -5.36 -5.86 6.54
C GLU A 21 -4.80 -4.54 7.04
N ARG A 22 -5.67 -3.61 7.42
CA ARG A 22 -5.31 -2.31 8.00
C ARG A 22 -4.60 -2.47 9.34
N LYS A 23 -5.08 -3.36 10.21
CA LYS A 23 -4.36 -3.74 11.45
C LYS A 23 -2.99 -4.34 11.17
N SER A 24 -2.89 -5.27 10.22
CA SER A 24 -1.58 -5.85 9.86
C SER A 24 -0.62 -4.81 9.30
N TYR A 25 -1.12 -3.87 8.49
CA TYR A 25 -0.36 -2.72 8.00
C TYR A 25 0.13 -1.82 9.15
N GLU A 26 -0.74 -1.48 10.10
CA GLU A 26 -0.38 -0.64 11.24
C GLU A 26 0.68 -1.29 12.12
N ILE A 27 0.55 -2.59 12.41
CA ILE A 27 1.56 -3.34 13.18
C ILE A 27 2.91 -3.35 12.45
N ALA A 28 2.92 -3.61 11.14
CA ALA A 28 4.15 -3.60 10.35
C ALA A 28 4.78 -2.20 10.27
N LYS A 29 3.95 -1.16 10.13
CA LYS A 29 4.39 0.23 10.13
C LYS A 29 4.96 0.65 11.49
N GLU A 30 4.34 0.23 12.58
CA GLU A 30 4.82 0.50 13.94
C GLU A 30 6.14 -0.24 14.20
N HIS A 31 6.26 -1.51 13.78
CA HIS A 31 7.50 -2.28 13.90
C HIS A 31 8.66 -1.73 13.07
N LEU A 32 8.40 -1.24 11.86
CA LEU A 32 9.43 -0.78 10.93
C LEU A 32 9.66 0.74 11.03
N GLY A 33 8.76 1.48 11.69
CA GLY A 33 8.85 2.91 11.92
C GLY A 33 9.10 3.71 10.65
N MET A 34 10.15 4.53 10.65
CA MET A 34 10.53 5.38 9.51
C MET A 34 11.11 4.60 8.32
N SER A 35 11.53 3.35 8.54
CA SER A 35 12.03 2.47 7.47
C SER A 35 10.89 1.79 6.70
N PHE A 36 9.65 1.94 7.16
CA PHE A 36 8.50 1.36 6.49
C PHE A 36 8.23 2.06 5.15
N GLN A 37 8.26 1.28 4.07
CA GLN A 37 8.01 1.76 2.72
C GLN A 37 6.85 0.99 2.08
N LEU A 38 5.67 1.61 2.04
CA LEU A 38 4.45 1.00 1.48
C LEU A 38 4.61 0.65 0.00
N ASN A 39 5.31 1.49 -0.76
CA ASN A 39 5.54 1.33 -2.20
C ASN A 39 6.31 0.06 -2.58
N ILE A 40 7.12 -0.50 -1.67
CA ILE A 40 7.84 -1.76 -1.90
C ILE A 40 7.22 -2.94 -1.14
N SER A 41 6.13 -2.71 -0.42
CA SER A 41 5.47 -3.77 0.34
C SER A 41 4.81 -4.77 -0.62
N ASN A 42 4.94 -6.07 -0.30
CA ASN A 42 4.33 -7.14 -1.08
C ASN A 42 2.81 -6.97 -1.23
N GLY A 43 2.13 -6.41 -0.24
CA GLY A 43 0.69 -6.13 -0.28
C GLY A 43 0.34 -5.09 -1.34
N PHE A 44 1.05 -3.95 -1.36
CA PHE A 44 0.83 -2.89 -2.33
C PHE A 44 1.17 -3.33 -3.76
N LEU A 45 2.29 -4.03 -3.95
CA LEU A 45 2.69 -4.54 -5.27
C LEU A 45 1.67 -5.53 -5.84
N LYS A 46 1.11 -6.41 -5.00
CA LYS A 46 0.04 -7.34 -5.42
C LYS A 46 -1.24 -6.59 -5.80
N TRP A 47 -1.60 -5.56 -5.04
CA TRP A 47 -2.77 -4.74 -5.33
C TRP A 47 -2.61 -3.95 -6.65
N LEU A 48 -1.43 -3.38 -6.90
CA LEU A 48 -1.12 -2.72 -8.17
C LEU A 48 -1.24 -3.70 -9.35
N LYS A 49 -0.73 -4.92 -9.21
CA LYS A 49 -0.89 -5.96 -10.24
C LYS A 49 -2.36 -6.29 -10.48
N LYS A 50 -3.18 -6.42 -9.44
CA LYS A 50 -4.63 -6.63 -9.58
C LYS A 50 -5.33 -5.49 -10.33
N GLN A 51 -4.99 -4.24 -10.04
CA GLN A 51 -5.52 -3.07 -10.76
C GLN A 51 -5.13 -3.09 -12.24
N ALA A 52 -3.89 -3.47 -12.56
CA ALA A 52 -3.42 -3.57 -13.94
C ALA A 52 -4.04 -4.74 -14.72
N THR A 53 -4.28 -5.89 -14.07
CA THR A 53 -4.87 -7.08 -14.70
C THR A 53 -6.38 -6.95 -14.93
N ASN A 54 -7.04 -5.97 -14.31
CA ASN A 54 -8.47 -5.73 -14.50
C ASN A 54 -8.76 -4.72 -15.65
N SER A 55 -7.88 -4.66 -16.65
CA SER A 55 -7.99 -3.83 -17.88
C SER A 55 -8.29 -4.66 -19.10
#